data_AF-A0A7C5J7D3-F1
#
_entry.id   AF-A0A7C5J7D3-F1
#
_cell.length_a   1.000
_cell.length_b   1.000
_cell.length_c   1.000
_cell.angle_alpha   90.00
_cell.angle_beta   90.00
_cell.angle_gamma   90.00
#
_symmetry.space_group_name_H-M   'P 1'
#
loop_
_entity.id
_entity.type
_entity.pdbx_description
1 polymer ?
#
loop_
_entity_poly.entity_id
_entity_poly.type
_entity_poly.pdbx_seq_one_letter_code
_entity_poly.pdbx_strand_id
1 'polypeptide(L)'
;MKLGLPTGVDTPLGRRLATLTLLRLTALALLLAIIEVYYLRALPFGGYSTLVGVTTVGTAFFLSALFTALLRSGRRLRRVAYAQLATDQLTWTAVAYISGGVTSGSTSLYGLTCLFGAVLIGTSGAVWSAGFGIVSYLALCAGFATGVLPPPPDQSPDAYVVDPSAMIYPAFSTVVATGLVASLASYLAERLRTYGGRLEAATKRAEEAERLAALGRLSAALAHEIRNPLGSIRGSVELLRTGGGLSEEDERLCVIVEREADRLNDLVTDMLDLSRPRPPEPGEVDLAQTARNVVELARGSARGQDIEVTYVGPDELIVEADQAQMRQMLWNLVRNALQASEDGTEVRVTIELDRGDVVLQVDDHGSGIPPSKRDHIFDAFYTTRSHGVGIGLAVVKRICDDHGFDIDIDTVEGRGTTFSVRLPKAAVVAALAVIVMAGCGGGQDWMRSEDTWWADERLDDPPSGSPEPSAGLSSAAPPAGPAPTVGATGAPLEIYRNTYYDFPQESSSPIDDETRQLFDASCQPIRTVPRSFHDAVCVQGSGRLASGETVSFARRDCECASVCPRTDQKICFDVLDKSRFPWGRGATGRAITPLRTVAVDPDEIPLGATL
;
A
#
# COMPACT_ATOMS: atom_id res chain seq x y z
N MET A 1 2.77 -13.64 -41.37
CA MET A 1 3.94 -13.85 -40.49
C MET A 1 4.87 -12.64 -40.60
N LYS A 2 4.56 -11.53 -39.90
CA LYS A 2 5.45 -10.36 -39.81
C LYS A 2 6.41 -10.62 -38.65
N LEU A 3 7.67 -10.99 -38.93
CA LEU A 3 8.73 -10.93 -37.92
C LEU A 3 9.01 -9.44 -37.63
N GLY A 4 8.22 -8.86 -36.72
CA GLY A 4 8.46 -7.53 -36.19
C GLY A 4 9.56 -7.60 -35.15
N LEU A 5 10.82 -7.53 -35.58
CA LEU A 5 11.91 -7.21 -34.65
C LEU A 5 11.56 -5.87 -33.99
N PRO A 6 11.60 -5.75 -32.65
CA PRO A 6 11.27 -4.51 -31.97
C PRO A 6 12.19 -3.41 -32.52
N THR A 7 11.58 -2.37 -33.07
CA THR A 7 12.33 -1.19 -33.50
C THR A 7 12.88 -0.51 -32.25
N GLY A 8 13.99 0.23 -32.35
CA GLY A 8 14.53 0.96 -31.19
C GLY A 8 13.50 1.86 -30.47
N VAL A 9 12.46 2.27 -31.21
CA VAL A 9 11.33 3.09 -30.77
C VAL A 9 10.41 2.35 -29.79
N ASP A 10 10.37 1.02 -29.78
CA ASP A 10 9.45 0.25 -28.92
C ASP A 10 9.89 0.25 -27.44
N THR A 11 11.14 0.63 -27.17
CA THR A 11 11.65 0.79 -25.80
C THR A 11 11.11 2.08 -25.16
N PRO A 12 10.90 2.12 -23.83
CA PRO A 12 10.44 3.33 -23.14
C PRO A 12 11.38 4.53 -23.34
N LEU A 13 12.70 4.28 -23.41
CA LEU A 13 13.70 5.30 -23.75
C LEU A 13 13.58 5.75 -25.22
N GLY A 14 13.38 4.81 -26.15
CA GLY A 14 13.19 5.10 -27.58
C GLY A 14 11.94 5.93 -27.87
N ARG A 15 10.82 5.66 -27.18
CA ARG A 15 9.60 6.48 -27.29
C ARG A 15 9.86 7.92 -26.86
N ARG A 16 10.45 8.12 -25.67
CA ARG A 16 10.79 9.46 -25.15
C ARG A 16 11.73 10.22 -26.10
N LEU A 17 12.74 9.53 -26.66
CA LEU A 17 13.65 10.10 -27.66
C LEU A 17 12.91 10.51 -28.96
N ALA A 18 11.98 9.68 -29.44
CA ALA A 18 11.19 10.00 -30.63
C ALA A 18 10.28 11.22 -30.40
N THR A 19 9.59 11.30 -29.26
CA THR A 19 8.74 12.44 -28.91
C THR A 19 9.53 13.73 -28.79
N LEU A 20 10.72 13.69 -28.18
CA LEU A 20 11.58 14.86 -28.06
C LEU A 20 12.22 15.27 -29.39
N THR A 21 12.56 14.31 -30.25
CA THR A 21 13.03 14.60 -31.61
C THR A 21 11.94 15.30 -32.43
N LEU A 22 10.67 14.88 -32.28
CA LEU A 22 9.54 15.56 -32.90
C LEU A 22 9.38 16.99 -32.37
N LEU A 23 9.41 17.17 -31.04
CA LEU A 23 9.28 18.49 -30.41
C LEU A 23 10.44 19.43 -30.83
N ARG A 24 11.66 18.91 -30.91
CA ARG A 24 12.82 19.64 -31.45
C ARG A 24 12.60 20.09 -32.89
N LEU A 25 12.14 19.19 -33.77
CA LEU A 25 11.85 19.51 -35.17
C LEU A 25 10.76 20.60 -35.28
N THR A 26 9.73 20.55 -34.43
CA THR A 26 8.71 21.61 -34.41
C THR A 26 9.27 22.97 -33.95
N ALA A 27 10.13 22.99 -32.95
CA ALA A 27 10.79 24.22 -32.49
C ALA A 27 11.72 24.81 -33.56
N LEU A 28 12.51 23.97 -34.23
CA LEU A 28 13.37 24.40 -35.35
C LEU A 28 12.55 24.91 -36.53
N ALA A 29 11.41 24.30 -36.85
CA ALA A 29 10.51 24.76 -37.91
C ALA A 29 9.88 26.11 -37.57
N LEU A 30 9.50 26.32 -36.31
CA LEU A 30 8.98 27.60 -35.84
C LEU A 30 10.05 28.69 -35.87
N LEU A 31 11.28 28.38 -35.46
CA LEU A 31 12.42 29.30 -35.58
C LEU A 31 12.70 29.65 -37.05
N LEU A 32 12.66 28.68 -37.96
CA LEU A 32 12.81 28.93 -39.40
C LEU A 32 11.71 29.84 -39.94
N ALA A 33 10.45 29.61 -39.56
CA ALA A 33 9.32 30.43 -39.96
C ALA A 33 9.44 31.87 -39.44
N ILE A 34 9.93 32.05 -38.21
CA ILE A 34 10.23 33.38 -37.66
C ILE A 34 11.30 34.07 -38.51
N ILE A 35 12.41 33.39 -38.82
CA ILE A 35 13.50 33.91 -39.67
C ILE A 35 12.95 34.32 -41.05
N GLU A 36 12.11 33.49 -41.66
CA GLU A 36 11.50 33.73 -42.97
C GLU A 36 10.53 34.94 -42.96
N VAL A 37 9.70 35.07 -41.92
CA VAL A 37 8.79 36.23 -41.76
C VAL A 37 9.57 37.53 -41.59
N TYR A 38 10.67 37.52 -40.83
CA TYR A 38 11.55 38.69 -40.72
C TYR A 38 12.19 39.05 -42.07
N TYR A 39 12.61 38.04 -42.84
CA TYR A 39 13.22 38.22 -44.16
C TYR A 39 12.24 38.77 -45.20
N LEU A 40 11.02 38.21 -45.28
CA LEU A 40 10.02 38.60 -46.29
C LEU A 40 9.36 39.94 -46.00
N ARG A 41 9.35 40.42 -44.75
CA ARG A 41 8.67 41.67 -44.35
C ARG A 41 9.58 42.88 -44.15
N ALA A 42 10.90 42.74 -44.37
CA ALA A 42 11.89 43.83 -44.26
C ALA A 42 11.73 44.71 -43.00
N LEU A 43 11.49 44.08 -41.84
CA LEU A 43 11.34 44.80 -40.57
C LEU A 43 12.70 45.29 -40.07
N PRO A 44 12.83 46.55 -39.61
CA PRO A 44 14.13 47.18 -39.30
C PRO A 44 14.61 46.86 -37.87
N PHE A 45 14.58 45.60 -37.47
CA PHE A 45 15.24 45.17 -36.24
C PHE A 45 16.69 44.80 -36.56
N GLY A 46 17.62 45.71 -36.26
CA GLY A 46 19.05 45.43 -36.38
C GLY A 46 19.50 44.38 -35.35
N GLY A 47 20.36 43.43 -35.77
CA GLY A 47 21.03 42.49 -34.86
C GLY A 47 20.79 40.99 -35.10
N TYR A 48 20.52 40.56 -36.34
CA TYR A 48 20.42 39.12 -36.67
C TYR A 48 21.07 38.79 -38.02
N SER A 49 21.94 37.77 -38.05
CA SER A 49 22.62 37.31 -39.28
C SER A 49 21.79 36.25 -39.98
N THR A 50 21.31 36.57 -41.18
CA THR A 50 20.41 35.71 -41.95
C THR A 50 21.15 34.51 -42.55
N LEU A 51 22.37 34.71 -43.07
CA LEU A 51 23.19 33.65 -43.65
C LEU A 51 23.59 32.60 -42.61
N VAL A 52 24.05 33.03 -41.44
CA VAL A 52 24.46 32.13 -40.36
C VAL A 52 23.22 31.49 -39.70
N GLY A 53 22.09 32.19 -39.64
CA GLY A 53 20.81 31.64 -39.18
C GLY A 53 20.29 30.48 -40.03
N VAL A 54 20.20 30.67 -41.35
CA VAL A 54 19.70 29.63 -42.28
C VAL A 54 20.63 28.40 -42.29
N THR A 55 21.94 28.60 -42.26
CA THR A 55 22.92 27.49 -42.22
C THR A 55 22.86 26.71 -40.90
N THR A 56 22.70 27.39 -39.77
CA THR A 56 22.53 26.76 -38.45
C THR A 56 21.28 25.90 -38.40
N VAL A 57 20.14 26.44 -38.85
CA VAL A 57 18.86 25.72 -38.86
C VAL A 57 18.90 24.53 -39.83
N GLY A 58 19.42 24.71 -41.04
CA GLY A 58 19.59 23.63 -42.01
C GLY A 58 20.45 22.49 -41.49
N THR A 59 21.56 22.80 -40.80
CA THR A 59 22.43 21.80 -40.17
C THR A 59 21.72 21.06 -39.02
N ALA A 60 20.95 21.77 -38.20
CA ALA A 60 20.17 21.17 -37.11
C ALA A 60 19.07 20.22 -37.62
N PHE A 61 18.40 20.56 -38.74
CA PHE A 61 17.45 19.66 -39.40
C PHE A 61 18.12 18.40 -39.95
N PHE A 62 19.27 18.55 -40.63
CA PHE A 62 20.04 17.41 -41.14
C PHE A 62 20.47 16.45 -40.02
N LEU A 63 21.02 16.99 -38.92
CA LEU A 63 21.42 16.20 -37.77
C LEU A 63 20.23 15.51 -37.08
N SER A 64 19.07 16.17 -37.03
CA SER A 64 17.84 15.58 -36.49
C SER A 64 17.32 14.40 -37.35
N ALA A 65 17.45 14.50 -38.68
CA ALA A 65 17.16 13.39 -39.59
C ALA A 65 18.13 12.21 -39.39
N LEU A 66 19.42 12.49 -39.20
CA LEU A 66 20.44 11.48 -38.88
C LEU A 66 20.14 10.78 -37.55
N PHE A 67 19.76 11.51 -36.49
CA PHE A 67 19.37 10.91 -35.22
C PHE A 67 18.12 10.04 -35.35
N THR A 68 17.14 10.45 -36.15
CA THR A 68 15.94 9.64 -36.43
C THR A 68 16.29 8.32 -37.13
N ALA A 69 17.26 8.33 -38.06
CA ALA A 69 17.76 7.11 -38.69
C ALA A 69 18.51 6.21 -37.70
N LEU A 70 19.31 6.78 -36.80
CA LEU A 70 20.02 6.05 -35.75
C LEU A 70 19.08 5.46 -34.68
N LEU A 71 17.98 6.16 -34.35
CA LEU A 71 16.95 5.65 -33.43
C LEU A 71 16.27 4.39 -33.97
N ARG A 72 16.06 4.30 -35.29
CA ARG A 72 15.51 3.09 -35.94
C ARG A 72 16.41 1.87 -35.79
N SER A 73 17.72 2.06 -35.67
CA SER A 73 18.69 0.97 -35.46
C SER A 73 18.59 0.34 -34.06
N GLY A 74 18.04 1.05 -33.06
CA GLY A 74 17.85 0.57 -31.68
C GLY A 74 19.14 0.30 -30.88
N ARG A 75 20.31 0.39 -31.51
CA ARG A 75 21.61 0.18 -30.86
C ARG A 75 22.11 1.47 -30.20
N ARG A 76 22.68 1.33 -28.99
CA ARG A 76 23.36 2.42 -28.26
C ARG A 76 22.50 3.68 -28.04
N LEU A 77 21.20 3.52 -27.78
CA LEU A 77 20.24 4.63 -27.54
C LEU A 77 20.74 5.68 -26.54
N ARG A 78 21.44 5.26 -25.48
CA ARG A 78 22.03 6.20 -24.50
C ARG A 78 23.08 7.11 -25.12
N ARG A 79 23.92 6.62 -26.03
CA ARG A 79 24.92 7.44 -26.74
C ARG A 79 24.25 8.39 -27.74
N VAL A 80 23.20 7.94 -28.41
CA VAL A 80 22.38 8.79 -29.29
C VAL A 80 21.77 9.94 -28.49
N ALA A 81 21.24 9.68 -27.31
CA ALA A 81 20.69 10.70 -26.42
C ALA A 81 21.75 11.76 -26.02
N TYR A 82 22.95 11.35 -25.60
CA TYR A 82 24.03 12.30 -25.29
C TYR A 82 24.48 13.10 -26.52
N ALA A 83 24.61 12.46 -27.69
CA ALA A 83 24.97 13.15 -28.92
C ALA A 83 23.90 14.18 -29.33
N GLN A 84 22.63 13.86 -29.10
CA GLN A 84 21.51 14.78 -29.34
C GLN A 84 21.59 16.01 -28.42
N LEU A 85 21.79 15.81 -27.11
CA LEU A 85 21.97 16.90 -26.14
C LEU A 85 23.18 17.78 -26.47
N ALA A 86 24.30 17.17 -26.90
CA ALA A 86 25.49 17.90 -27.35
C ALA A 86 25.16 18.82 -28.52
N THR A 87 24.48 18.26 -29.51
CA THR A 87 24.09 18.99 -30.72
C THR A 87 23.13 20.13 -30.38
N ASP A 88 22.21 19.92 -29.45
CA ASP A 88 21.26 20.95 -29.02
C ASP A 88 21.99 22.12 -28.35
N GLN A 89 22.97 21.85 -27.47
CA GLN A 89 23.78 22.92 -26.87
C GLN A 89 24.62 23.70 -27.90
N LEU A 90 25.22 23.00 -28.87
CA LEU A 90 25.94 23.66 -29.97
C LEU A 90 25.00 24.50 -30.83
N THR A 91 23.77 24.02 -31.07
CA THR A 91 22.75 24.76 -31.82
C THR A 91 22.39 26.05 -31.08
N TRP A 92 22.18 26.00 -29.75
CA TRP A 92 21.93 27.20 -28.96
C TRP A 92 23.12 28.15 -28.89
N THR A 93 24.35 27.62 -28.90
CA THR A 93 25.57 28.43 -28.98
C THR A 93 25.64 29.20 -30.30
N ALA A 94 25.35 28.53 -31.42
CA ALA A 94 25.31 29.16 -32.74
C ALA A 94 24.18 30.20 -32.85
N VAL A 95 23.00 29.91 -32.28
CA VAL A 95 21.90 30.88 -32.20
C VAL A 95 22.30 32.09 -31.36
N ALA A 96 22.94 31.90 -30.20
CA ALA A 96 23.42 33.01 -29.36
C ALA A 96 24.44 33.88 -30.11
N TYR A 97 25.38 33.26 -30.84
CA TYR A 97 26.36 33.98 -31.66
C TYR A 97 25.70 34.91 -32.69
N ILE A 98 24.58 34.52 -33.30
CA ILE A 98 23.94 35.34 -34.37
C ILE A 98 22.91 36.34 -33.86
N SER A 99 22.41 36.20 -32.64
CA SER A 99 21.32 37.03 -32.09
C SER A 99 21.78 37.99 -30.98
N GLY A 100 23.02 38.47 -31.04
CA GLY A 100 23.59 39.43 -30.07
C GLY A 100 24.66 38.87 -29.13
N GLY A 101 25.24 37.71 -29.46
CA GLY A 101 26.41 37.14 -28.79
C GLY A 101 26.17 36.79 -27.32
N VAL A 102 27.08 37.28 -26.46
CA VAL A 102 27.15 36.94 -25.03
C VAL A 102 25.90 37.40 -24.26
N THR A 103 25.26 38.49 -24.69
CA THR A 103 24.06 39.07 -24.08
C THR A 103 22.75 38.59 -24.71
N SER A 104 22.80 37.60 -25.61
CA SER A 104 21.61 37.17 -26.33
C SER A 104 20.58 36.48 -25.43
N GLY A 105 19.30 36.77 -25.63
CA GLY A 105 18.20 36.10 -24.90
C GLY A 105 18.12 34.59 -25.15
N SER A 106 18.71 34.09 -26.25
CA SER A 106 18.78 32.66 -26.56
C SER A 106 19.69 31.87 -25.61
N THR A 107 20.51 32.54 -24.78
CA THR A 107 21.30 31.91 -23.70
C THR A 107 20.43 31.23 -22.63
N SER A 108 19.15 31.60 -22.51
CA SER A 108 18.19 30.92 -21.64
C SER A 108 17.86 29.49 -22.09
N LEU A 109 18.03 29.17 -23.38
CA LEU A 109 17.66 27.88 -23.98
C LEU A 109 18.62 26.74 -23.59
N TYR A 110 19.78 27.05 -23.04
CA TYR A 110 20.70 26.06 -22.46
C TYR A 110 20.05 25.28 -21.31
N GLY A 111 19.21 25.96 -20.52
CA GLY A 111 18.43 25.34 -19.44
C GLY A 111 17.39 24.34 -19.96
N LEU A 112 16.77 24.61 -21.12
CA LEU A 112 15.81 23.70 -21.74
C LEU A 112 16.45 22.35 -22.10
N THR A 113 17.68 22.36 -22.62
CA THR A 113 18.44 21.13 -22.91
C THR A 113 18.81 20.37 -21.63
N CYS A 114 18.98 21.05 -20.50
CA CYS A 114 19.18 20.41 -19.19
C CYS A 114 17.89 19.68 -18.74
N LEU A 115 16.72 20.30 -18.93
CA LEU A 115 15.43 19.68 -18.66
C LEU A 115 15.23 18.41 -19.51
N PHE A 116 15.52 18.47 -20.81
CA PHE A 116 15.44 17.29 -21.67
C PHE A 116 16.45 16.20 -21.28
N GLY A 117 17.66 16.59 -20.86
CA GLY A 117 18.64 15.66 -20.31
C GLY A 117 18.13 14.91 -19.07
N ALA A 118 17.49 15.63 -18.15
CA ALA A 118 16.82 15.07 -16.97
C ALA A 118 15.73 14.05 -17.34
N VAL A 119 14.87 14.39 -18.31
CA VAL A 119 13.76 13.51 -18.74
C VAL A 119 14.27 12.25 -19.44
N LEU A 120 15.31 12.38 -20.27
CA LEU A 120 15.83 11.28 -21.09
C LEU A 120 16.71 10.31 -20.31
N ILE A 121 17.68 10.82 -19.56
CA ILE A 121 18.76 10.02 -18.96
C ILE A 121 18.82 10.20 -17.43
N GLY A 122 18.00 11.09 -16.87
CA GLY A 122 17.97 11.39 -15.44
C GLY A 122 18.95 12.47 -15.05
N THR A 123 19.29 12.50 -13.77
CA THR A 123 20.23 13.47 -13.17
C THR A 123 21.54 13.57 -13.95
N SER A 124 22.10 12.43 -14.38
CA SER A 124 23.32 12.36 -15.21
C SER A 124 23.19 13.12 -16.54
N GLY A 125 22.02 13.06 -17.19
CA GLY A 125 21.77 13.77 -18.44
C GLY A 125 21.67 15.28 -18.24
N ALA A 126 21.00 15.72 -17.17
CA ALA A 126 20.89 17.15 -16.85
C ALA A 126 22.24 17.79 -16.50
N VAL A 127 23.02 17.13 -15.64
CA VAL A 127 24.36 17.61 -15.25
C VAL A 127 25.31 17.65 -16.45
N TRP A 128 25.28 16.60 -17.28
CA TRP A 128 26.09 16.56 -18.49
C TRP A 128 25.71 17.68 -19.47
N SER A 129 24.42 17.88 -19.72
CA SER A 129 23.93 18.98 -20.58
C SER A 129 24.35 20.34 -20.05
N ALA A 130 24.28 20.56 -18.73
CA ALA A 130 24.68 21.81 -18.11
C ALA A 130 26.17 22.08 -18.26
N GLY A 131 27.00 21.08 -17.95
CA GLY A 131 28.45 21.19 -18.09
C GLY A 131 28.87 21.48 -19.54
N PHE A 132 28.33 20.73 -20.51
CA PHE A 132 28.62 20.93 -21.92
C PHE A 132 28.12 22.29 -22.43
N GLY A 133 26.94 22.73 -21.98
CA GLY A 133 26.37 24.03 -22.29
C GLY A 133 27.21 25.19 -21.77
N ILE A 134 27.57 25.15 -20.48
CA ILE A 134 28.44 26.15 -19.83
C ILE A 134 29.78 26.25 -20.55
N VAL A 135 30.42 25.11 -20.85
CA VAL A 135 31.70 25.11 -21.59
C VAL A 135 31.55 25.74 -22.97
N SER A 136 30.49 25.41 -23.71
CA SER A 136 30.24 25.96 -25.05
C SER A 136 30.00 27.47 -25.02
N TYR A 137 29.25 27.94 -24.03
CA TYR A 137 28.98 29.37 -23.84
C TYR A 137 30.23 30.15 -23.39
N LEU A 138 31.03 29.61 -22.46
CA LEU A 138 32.28 30.24 -22.05
C LEU A 138 33.30 30.27 -23.20
N ALA A 139 33.33 29.25 -24.05
CA ALA A 139 34.14 29.26 -25.27
C ALA A 139 33.71 30.37 -26.24
N LEU A 140 32.40 30.63 -26.37
CA LEU A 140 31.87 31.76 -27.14
C LEU A 140 32.35 33.11 -26.56
N CYS A 141 32.26 33.28 -25.24
CA CYS A 141 32.75 34.50 -24.56
C CYS A 141 34.25 34.71 -24.78
N ALA A 142 35.04 33.64 -24.61
CA ALA A 142 36.49 33.68 -24.83
C ALA A 142 36.82 34.05 -26.29
N GLY A 143 36.09 33.50 -27.27
CA GLY A 143 36.28 33.81 -28.68
C GLY A 143 36.09 35.30 -29.01
N PHE A 144 35.09 35.95 -28.40
CA PHE A 144 34.90 37.39 -28.52
C PHE A 144 35.99 38.18 -27.78
N ALA A 145 36.34 37.78 -26.55
CA ALA A 145 37.34 38.47 -25.74
C ALA A 145 38.75 38.44 -26.35
N THR A 146 39.13 37.35 -27.05
CA THR A 146 40.42 37.23 -27.73
C THR A 146 40.42 37.76 -29.16
N GLY A 147 39.25 38.18 -29.68
CA GLY A 147 39.08 38.62 -31.07
C GLY A 147 39.21 37.49 -32.11
N VAL A 148 39.28 36.22 -31.68
CA VAL A 148 39.33 35.05 -32.57
C VAL A 148 38.00 34.88 -33.30
N LEU A 149 36.90 35.22 -32.63
CA LEU A 149 35.55 35.17 -33.17
C LEU A 149 34.98 36.60 -33.27
N PRO A 150 35.14 37.27 -34.43
CA PRO A 150 34.56 38.60 -34.63
C PRO A 150 33.03 38.52 -34.76
N PRO A 151 32.30 39.62 -34.52
CA PRO A 151 30.87 39.71 -34.86
C PRO A 151 30.60 39.32 -36.32
N PRO A 152 29.42 38.76 -36.64
CA PRO A 152 29.04 38.45 -38.02
C PRO A 152 29.19 39.68 -38.93
N PRO A 153 29.76 39.52 -40.14
CA PRO A 153 30.11 40.64 -41.02
C PRO A 153 28.89 41.40 -41.55
N ASP A 154 27.71 40.81 -41.47
CA ASP A 154 26.42 41.37 -41.85
C ASP A 154 25.70 42.11 -40.70
N GLN A 155 26.35 42.24 -39.54
CA GLN A 155 25.81 42.93 -38.36
C GLN A 155 26.71 44.08 -37.89
N SER A 156 26.10 45.07 -37.21
CA SER A 156 26.86 46.15 -36.58
C SER A 156 27.69 45.60 -35.42
N PRO A 157 29.01 45.91 -35.33
CA PRO A 157 29.84 45.55 -34.19
C PRO A 157 29.30 46.06 -32.85
N ASP A 158 28.59 47.20 -32.85
CA ASP A 158 28.01 47.81 -31.65
C ASP A 158 26.88 46.97 -31.03
N ALA A 159 26.33 46.01 -31.79
CA ALA A 159 25.33 45.06 -31.28
C ALA A 159 25.94 43.95 -30.40
N TYR A 160 27.28 43.87 -30.31
CA TYR A 160 28.01 42.81 -29.62
C TYR A 160 28.85 43.37 -28.48
N VAL A 161 28.68 42.78 -27.30
CA VAL A 161 29.60 43.03 -26.17
C VAL A 161 30.89 42.25 -26.43
N VAL A 162 31.96 42.97 -26.78
CA VAL A 162 33.31 42.41 -27.00
C VAL A 162 34.30 42.73 -25.87
N ASP A 163 33.96 43.68 -24.99
CA ASP A 163 34.79 44.05 -23.86
C ASP A 163 34.76 42.96 -22.75
N PRO A 164 35.92 42.41 -22.34
CA PRO A 164 35.97 41.34 -21.35
C PRO A 164 35.33 41.70 -20.00
N SER A 165 35.41 42.96 -19.56
CA SER A 165 34.85 43.39 -18.27
C SER A 165 33.33 43.43 -18.32
N ALA A 166 32.75 43.80 -19.47
CA ALA A 166 31.32 43.82 -19.69
C ALA A 166 30.71 42.41 -19.87
N MET A 167 31.51 41.39 -20.20
CA MET A 167 31.06 40.00 -20.32
C MET A 167 30.90 39.27 -18.99
N ILE A 168 31.50 39.77 -17.90
CA ILE A 168 31.54 39.08 -16.59
C ILE A 168 30.11 38.82 -16.08
N TYR A 169 29.26 39.86 -16.09
CA TYR A 169 27.90 39.73 -15.56
C TYR A 169 27.02 38.80 -16.39
N PRO A 170 26.89 38.95 -17.73
CA PRO A 170 26.19 37.98 -18.56
C PRO A 170 26.68 36.56 -18.36
N ALA A 171 28.00 36.35 -18.32
CA ALA A 171 28.54 35.00 -18.19
C ALA A 171 28.26 34.36 -16.84
N PHE A 172 28.43 35.13 -15.76
CA PHE A 172 28.03 34.69 -14.43
C PHE A 172 26.54 34.34 -14.38
N SER A 173 25.68 35.22 -14.92
CA SER A 173 24.22 35.02 -14.92
C SER A 173 23.79 33.76 -15.68
N THR A 174 24.36 33.48 -16.85
CA THR A 174 24.04 32.30 -17.66
C THR A 174 24.54 31.01 -17.00
N VAL A 175 25.73 31.03 -16.40
CA VAL A 175 26.27 29.88 -15.66
C VAL A 175 25.39 29.54 -14.46
N VAL A 176 25.04 30.54 -13.66
CA VAL A 176 24.17 30.36 -12.49
C VAL A 176 22.78 29.88 -12.92
N ALA A 177 22.17 30.51 -13.93
CA ALA A 177 20.85 30.12 -14.42
C ALA A 177 20.84 28.68 -14.96
N THR A 178 21.84 28.30 -15.77
CA THR A 178 21.92 26.94 -16.32
C THR A 178 22.16 25.91 -15.22
N GLY A 179 23.02 26.21 -14.24
CA GLY A 179 23.24 25.37 -13.08
C GLY A 179 21.97 25.18 -12.24
N LEU A 180 21.25 26.26 -11.95
CA LEU A 180 19.99 26.23 -11.21
C LEU A 180 18.94 25.36 -11.93
N VAL A 181 18.76 25.56 -13.23
CA VAL A 181 17.81 24.77 -14.03
C VAL A 181 18.21 23.29 -14.03
N ALA A 182 19.51 22.97 -14.13
CA ALA A 182 19.98 21.59 -14.08
C ALA A 182 19.75 20.92 -12.72
N SER A 183 19.97 21.65 -11.62
CA SER A 183 19.68 21.18 -10.26
C SER A 183 18.18 20.94 -10.05
N LEU A 184 17.34 21.91 -10.45
CA LEU A 184 15.87 21.78 -10.34
C LEU A 184 15.33 20.64 -11.20
N ALA A 185 15.81 20.52 -12.44
CA ALA A 185 15.42 19.44 -13.34
C ALA A 185 15.86 18.07 -12.81
N SER A 186 17.04 17.99 -12.21
CA SER A 186 17.53 16.77 -11.55
C SER A 186 16.65 16.38 -10.36
N TYR A 187 16.32 17.34 -9.49
CA TYR A 187 15.44 17.13 -8.35
C TYR A 187 14.04 16.64 -8.78
N LEU A 188 13.44 17.31 -9.78
CA LEU A 188 12.13 16.95 -10.28
C LEU A 188 12.13 15.56 -10.94
N ALA A 189 13.15 15.25 -11.74
CA ALA A 189 13.28 13.94 -12.39
C ALA A 189 13.40 12.81 -11.37
N GLU A 190 14.16 13.03 -10.29
CA GLU A 190 14.30 12.03 -9.22
C GLU A 190 12.96 11.85 -8.47
N ARG A 191 12.32 12.94 -8.06
CA ARG A 191 11.01 12.90 -7.40
C ARG A 191 9.96 12.17 -8.22
N LEU A 192 9.85 12.48 -9.52
CA LEU A 192 8.90 11.82 -10.41
C LEU A 192 9.16 10.32 -10.54
N ARG A 193 10.43 9.89 -10.58
CA ARG A 193 10.78 8.46 -10.61
C ARG A 193 10.40 7.75 -9.31
N THR A 194 10.70 8.37 -8.16
CA THR A 194 10.36 7.79 -6.86
C THR A 194 8.84 7.69 -6.67
N TYR A 195 8.10 8.76 -6.99
CA TYR A 195 6.63 8.75 -6.88
C TYR A 195 6.00 7.77 -7.87
N GLY A 196 6.49 7.69 -9.10
CA GLY A 196 6.01 6.71 -10.08
C GLY A 196 6.17 5.28 -9.59
N GLY A 197 7.36 4.93 -9.08
CA GLY A 197 7.60 3.58 -8.55
C GLY A 197 6.78 3.24 -7.30
N ARG A 198 6.56 4.21 -6.41
CA ARG A 198 5.70 4.01 -5.22
C ARG A 198 4.23 3.85 -5.61
N LEU A 199 3.75 4.63 -6.56
CA LEU A 199 2.37 4.56 -7.03
C LEU A 199 2.11 3.21 -7.71
N GLU A 200 2.99 2.77 -8.62
CA GLU A 200 2.86 1.45 -9.27
C GLU A 200 2.85 0.29 -8.25
N ALA A 201 3.69 0.37 -7.21
CA ALA A 201 3.72 -0.63 -6.15
C ALA A 201 2.44 -0.59 -5.28
N ALA A 202 1.93 0.60 -4.96
CA ALA A 202 0.71 0.76 -4.20
C ALA A 202 -0.53 0.29 -4.98
N THR A 203 -0.64 0.63 -6.26
CA THR A 203 -1.76 0.18 -7.11
C THR A 203 -1.78 -1.33 -7.25
N LYS A 204 -0.61 -1.97 -7.42
CA LYS A 204 -0.54 -3.44 -7.50
C LYS A 204 -1.01 -4.12 -6.21
N ARG A 205 -0.60 -3.61 -5.05
CA ARG A 205 -1.07 -4.13 -3.75
C ARG A 205 -2.57 -3.91 -3.55
N ALA A 206 -3.09 -2.74 -3.92
CA ALA A 206 -4.52 -2.44 -3.83
C ALA A 206 -5.35 -3.38 -4.73
N GLU A 207 -4.92 -3.63 -5.97
CA GLU A 207 -5.58 -4.58 -6.87
C GLU A 207 -5.58 -6.02 -6.31
N GLU A 208 -4.47 -6.47 -5.71
CA GLU A 208 -4.37 -7.78 -5.07
C GLU A 208 -5.31 -7.88 -3.84
N ALA A 209 -5.34 -6.84 -3.01
CA ALA A 209 -6.22 -6.77 -1.84
C ALA A 209 -7.70 -6.73 -2.24
N GLU A 210 -8.06 -5.96 -3.27
CA GLU A 210 -9.44 -5.88 -3.77
C GLU A 210 -9.91 -7.23 -4.32
N ARG A 211 -9.05 -7.95 -5.06
CA ARG A 211 -9.36 -9.30 -5.57
C ARG A 211 -9.62 -10.28 -4.43
N LEU A 212 -8.77 -10.28 -3.40
CA LEU A 212 -8.93 -11.16 -2.23
C LEU A 212 -10.20 -10.82 -1.45
N ALA A 213 -10.49 -9.52 -1.25
CA ALA A 213 -11.70 -9.07 -0.56
C ALA A 213 -12.99 -9.40 -1.35
N ALA A 214 -12.97 -9.28 -2.68
CA ALA A 214 -14.08 -9.66 -3.55
C ALA A 214 -14.34 -11.16 -3.49
N LEU A 215 -13.27 -11.97 -3.57
CA LEU A 215 -13.36 -13.42 -3.35
C LEU A 215 -13.98 -13.71 -1.98
N GLY A 216 -13.62 -12.98 -0.93
CA GLY A 216 -14.14 -13.25 0.41
C GLY A 216 -15.58 -12.90 0.67
N ARG A 217 -16.08 -11.84 0.06
CA ARG A 217 -17.50 -11.53 0.11
C ARG A 217 -18.32 -12.63 -0.57
N LEU A 218 -17.85 -13.14 -1.71
CA LEU A 218 -18.51 -14.23 -2.43
C LEU A 218 -18.41 -15.55 -1.67
N SER A 219 -17.24 -15.89 -1.14
CA SER A 219 -17.02 -17.11 -0.37
C SER A 219 -17.80 -17.11 0.93
N ALA A 220 -17.94 -15.98 1.61
CA ALA A 220 -18.78 -15.85 2.81
C ALA A 220 -20.25 -16.16 2.57
N ALA A 221 -20.82 -15.64 1.49
CA ALA A 221 -22.20 -15.94 1.11
C ALA A 221 -22.35 -17.42 0.76
N LEU A 222 -21.46 -17.95 -0.09
CA LEU A 222 -21.50 -19.35 -0.53
C LEU A 222 -21.24 -20.34 0.62
N ALA A 223 -20.40 -19.99 1.59
CA ALA A 223 -20.05 -20.89 2.68
C ALA A 223 -21.24 -21.25 3.55
N HIS A 224 -22.08 -20.27 3.90
CA HIS A 224 -23.30 -20.53 4.65
C HIS A 224 -24.28 -21.38 3.83
N GLU A 225 -24.39 -21.14 2.53
CA GLU A 225 -25.26 -21.91 1.64
C GLU A 225 -24.76 -23.34 1.39
N ILE A 226 -23.45 -23.60 1.44
CA ILE A 226 -22.85 -24.93 1.26
C ILE A 226 -22.82 -25.73 2.58
N ARG A 227 -22.55 -25.10 3.72
CA ARG A 227 -22.55 -25.80 5.02
C ARG A 227 -23.90 -26.41 5.37
N ASN A 228 -24.99 -25.76 4.97
CA ASN A 228 -26.35 -26.23 5.23
C ASN A 228 -26.69 -27.60 4.57
N PRO A 229 -26.51 -27.80 3.25
CA PRO A 229 -26.73 -29.10 2.62
C PRO A 229 -25.72 -30.16 3.09
N LEU A 230 -24.45 -29.79 3.35
CA LEU A 230 -23.48 -30.74 3.91
C LEU A 230 -23.89 -31.27 5.29
N GLY A 231 -24.39 -30.39 6.16
CA GLY A 231 -24.93 -30.79 7.46
C GLY A 231 -26.12 -31.75 7.32
N SER A 232 -26.99 -31.52 6.33
CA SER A 232 -28.16 -32.37 6.05
C SER A 232 -27.77 -33.73 5.48
N ILE A 233 -26.76 -33.78 4.61
CA ILE A 233 -26.17 -35.03 4.08
C ILE A 233 -25.60 -35.85 5.25
N ARG A 234 -24.77 -35.24 6.09
CA ARG A 234 -24.18 -35.90 7.26
C ARG A 234 -25.24 -36.42 8.23
N GLY A 235 -26.24 -35.60 8.55
CA GLY A 235 -27.35 -36.02 9.41
C GLY A 235 -28.13 -37.21 8.83
N SER A 236 -28.30 -37.25 7.52
CA SER A 236 -28.99 -38.36 6.83
C SER A 236 -28.14 -39.63 6.84
N VAL A 237 -26.82 -39.53 6.64
CA VAL A 237 -25.90 -40.68 6.72
C VAL A 237 -25.83 -41.23 8.16
N GLU A 238 -25.76 -40.36 9.16
CA GLU A 238 -25.77 -40.76 10.57
C GLU A 238 -27.05 -41.54 10.92
N LEU A 239 -28.21 -41.08 10.44
CA LEU A 239 -29.50 -41.77 10.61
C LEU A 239 -29.54 -43.13 9.91
N LEU A 240 -28.95 -43.25 8.71
CA LEU A 240 -28.84 -44.53 8.01
C LEU A 240 -27.97 -45.52 8.80
N ARG A 241 -26.85 -45.06 9.37
CA ARG A 241 -25.94 -45.89 10.17
C ARG A 241 -26.55 -46.32 11.51
N THR A 242 -27.27 -45.43 12.19
CA THR A 242 -27.93 -45.74 13.48
C THR A 242 -29.24 -46.53 13.34
N GLY A 243 -29.89 -46.48 12.16
CA GLY A 243 -31.12 -47.21 11.88
C GLY A 243 -30.98 -48.74 11.81
N GLY A 244 -29.76 -49.25 11.58
CA GLY A 244 -29.46 -50.67 11.45
C GLY A 244 -29.96 -51.31 10.14
N GLY A 245 -29.35 -52.43 9.73
CA GLY A 245 -29.75 -53.17 8.52
C GLY A 245 -29.06 -52.75 7.22
N LEU A 246 -27.99 -51.95 7.30
CA LEU A 246 -27.11 -51.66 6.17
C LEU A 246 -26.30 -52.90 5.78
N SER A 247 -26.11 -53.12 4.48
CA SER A 247 -25.11 -54.07 4.02
C SER A 247 -23.69 -53.51 4.25
N GLU A 248 -22.67 -54.38 4.19
CA GLU A 248 -21.27 -53.95 4.31
C GLU A 248 -20.87 -52.96 3.18
N GLU A 249 -21.50 -53.07 2.01
CA GLU A 249 -21.32 -52.12 0.90
C GLU A 249 -21.98 -50.76 1.21
N ASP A 250 -23.17 -50.75 1.81
CA ASP A 250 -23.87 -49.52 2.17
C ASP A 250 -23.15 -48.77 3.31
N GLU A 251 -22.57 -49.49 4.28
CA GLU A 251 -21.72 -48.88 5.31
C GLU A 251 -20.49 -48.21 4.70
N ARG A 252 -19.83 -48.87 3.73
CA ARG A 252 -18.68 -48.26 3.02
C ARG A 252 -19.09 -47.01 2.24
N LEU A 253 -20.25 -47.02 1.59
CA LEU A 253 -20.78 -45.85 0.89
C LEU A 253 -21.09 -44.70 1.85
N CYS A 254 -21.66 -44.99 3.02
CA CYS A 254 -21.91 -44.00 4.08
C CYS A 254 -20.60 -43.32 4.51
N VAL A 255 -19.55 -44.10 4.77
CA VAL A 255 -18.22 -43.57 5.14
C VAL A 255 -17.62 -42.69 4.03
N ILE A 256 -17.80 -43.06 2.75
CA ILE A 256 -17.33 -42.25 1.63
C ILE A 256 -18.08 -40.90 1.56
N VAL A 257 -19.40 -40.91 1.71
CA VAL A 257 -20.23 -39.69 1.67
C VAL A 257 -19.91 -38.75 2.83
N GLU A 258 -19.74 -39.26 4.05
CA GLU A 258 -19.29 -38.48 5.20
C GLU A 258 -17.93 -37.83 4.94
N ARG A 259 -16.97 -38.62 4.43
CA ARG A 259 -15.62 -38.12 4.11
C ARG A 259 -15.64 -37.00 3.08
N GLU A 260 -16.42 -37.13 2.01
CA GLU A 260 -16.52 -36.08 0.99
C GLU A 260 -17.28 -34.84 1.51
N ALA A 261 -18.24 -35.02 2.42
CA ALA A 261 -18.93 -33.91 3.05
C ALA A 261 -18.02 -33.09 3.98
N ASP A 262 -17.21 -33.77 4.81
CA ASP A 262 -16.22 -33.13 5.68
C ASP A 262 -15.15 -32.41 4.83
N ARG A 263 -14.69 -33.07 3.75
CA ARG A 263 -13.78 -32.45 2.79
C ARG A 263 -14.33 -31.16 2.19
N LEU A 264 -15.58 -31.15 1.72
CA LEU A 264 -16.19 -29.93 1.17
C LEU A 264 -16.30 -28.83 2.23
N ASN A 265 -16.59 -29.17 3.48
CA ASN A 265 -16.62 -28.21 4.59
C ASN A 265 -15.24 -27.60 4.86
N ASP A 266 -14.18 -28.39 4.77
CA ASP A 266 -12.79 -27.92 4.91
C ASP A 266 -12.42 -26.95 3.79
N LEU A 267 -12.74 -27.28 2.52
CA LEU A 267 -12.48 -26.39 1.37
C LEU A 267 -13.18 -25.03 1.53
N VAL A 268 -14.44 -25.05 2.00
CA VAL A 268 -15.22 -23.85 2.26
C VAL A 268 -14.58 -23.03 3.39
N THR A 269 -14.13 -23.69 4.46
CA THR A 269 -13.50 -23.01 5.61
C THR A 269 -12.18 -22.37 5.22
N ASP A 270 -11.32 -23.09 4.50
CA ASP A 270 -10.04 -22.56 3.98
C ASP A 270 -10.27 -21.32 3.10
N MET A 271 -11.30 -21.35 2.25
CA MET A 271 -11.63 -20.22 1.38
C MET A 271 -12.12 -18.99 2.17
N LEU A 272 -12.86 -19.16 3.26
CA LEU A 272 -13.26 -18.07 4.15
C LEU A 272 -12.08 -17.44 4.88
N ASP A 273 -11.17 -18.29 5.34
CA ASP A 273 -10.00 -17.88 6.10
C ASP A 273 -9.06 -16.98 5.29
N LEU A 274 -8.91 -17.24 3.99
CA LEU A 274 -8.13 -16.38 3.11
C LEU A 274 -8.74 -14.98 2.95
N SER A 275 -10.05 -14.87 3.10
CA SER A 275 -10.81 -13.88 2.37
C SER A 275 -11.49 -12.84 3.27
N ARG A 276 -11.47 -13.09 4.58
CA ARG A 276 -11.70 -12.10 5.64
C ARG A 276 -10.47 -11.96 6.55
N PRO A 277 -9.37 -11.36 6.06
CA PRO A 277 -8.30 -10.95 6.97
C PRO A 277 -8.87 -9.95 7.96
N ARG A 278 -8.83 -10.27 9.25
CA ARG A 278 -9.06 -9.31 10.32
C ARG A 278 -7.70 -8.88 10.86
N PRO A 279 -7.47 -7.58 11.15
CA PRO A 279 -6.27 -7.18 11.86
C PRO A 279 -6.18 -7.97 13.18
N PRO A 280 -4.97 -8.38 13.60
CA PRO A 280 -4.81 -9.11 14.84
C PRO A 280 -5.29 -8.27 16.02
N GLU A 281 -6.04 -8.89 16.93
CA GLU A 281 -6.41 -8.31 18.22
C GLU A 281 -5.41 -8.82 19.27
N PRO A 282 -4.32 -8.08 19.55
CA PRO A 282 -3.29 -8.54 20.48
C PRO A 282 -3.87 -8.67 21.89
N GLY A 283 -3.60 -9.81 22.51
CA GLY A 283 -3.92 -10.09 23.91
C GLY A 283 -2.96 -11.13 24.49
N GLU A 284 -3.07 -11.38 25.78
CA GLU A 284 -2.30 -12.44 26.44
C GLU A 284 -2.84 -13.81 26.03
N VAL A 285 -1.99 -14.61 25.38
CA VAL A 285 -2.31 -15.95 24.87
C VAL A 285 -1.36 -16.97 25.48
N ASP A 286 -1.91 -17.97 26.16
CA ASP A 286 -1.15 -19.18 26.48
C ASP A 286 -0.96 -20.03 25.20
N LEU A 287 0.22 -19.87 24.60
CA LEU A 287 0.60 -20.57 23.37
C LEU A 287 0.79 -22.06 23.63
N ALA A 288 1.26 -22.45 24.82
CA ALA A 288 1.43 -23.84 25.20
C ALA A 288 0.07 -24.55 25.32
N GLN A 289 -0.91 -23.92 25.98
CA GLN A 289 -2.27 -24.45 26.03
C GLN A 289 -2.92 -24.51 24.64
N THR A 290 -2.69 -23.50 23.80
CA THR A 290 -3.21 -23.47 22.43
C THR A 290 -2.64 -24.64 21.61
N ALA A 291 -1.33 -24.90 21.69
CA ALA A 291 -0.69 -26.03 21.00
C ALA A 291 -1.23 -27.37 21.48
N ARG A 292 -1.39 -27.58 22.80
CA ARG A 292 -1.97 -28.81 23.35
C ARG A 292 -3.39 -29.06 22.86
N ASN A 293 -4.24 -28.04 22.85
CA ASN A 293 -5.62 -28.14 22.34
C ASN A 293 -5.65 -28.55 20.86
N VAL A 294 -4.73 -28.01 20.04
CA VAL A 294 -4.60 -28.36 18.62
C VAL A 294 -4.12 -29.80 18.45
N VAL A 295 -3.16 -30.25 19.27
CA VAL A 295 -2.68 -31.65 19.26
C VAL A 295 -3.79 -32.63 19.66
N GLU A 296 -4.61 -32.30 20.67
CA GLU A 296 -5.78 -33.10 21.05
C GLU A 296 -6.81 -33.20 19.92
N LEU A 297 -7.09 -32.09 19.24
CA LEU A 297 -7.98 -32.07 18.08
C LEU A 297 -7.43 -32.94 16.94
N ALA A 298 -6.13 -32.81 16.65
CA ALA A 298 -5.44 -33.58 15.62
C ALA A 298 -5.52 -35.10 15.87
N ARG A 299 -5.34 -35.55 17.12
CA ARG A 299 -5.53 -36.95 17.52
C ARG A 299 -6.94 -37.47 17.25
N GLY A 300 -7.95 -36.60 17.40
CA GLY A 300 -9.35 -36.93 17.08
C GLY A 300 -9.60 -37.06 15.57
N SER A 301 -8.97 -36.22 14.76
CA SER A 301 -9.07 -36.22 13.29
C SER A 301 -8.28 -37.34 12.62
N ALA A 302 -7.24 -37.87 13.27
CA ALA A 302 -6.44 -39.00 12.78
C ALA A 302 -7.16 -40.36 12.91
N ARG A 303 -8.42 -40.42 13.35
CA ARG A 303 -9.19 -41.68 13.48
C ARG A 303 -9.34 -42.37 12.13
N GLY A 304 -8.43 -43.30 11.83
CA GLY A 304 -8.33 -44.03 10.56
C GLY A 304 -6.91 -44.03 9.94
N GLN A 305 -5.98 -43.26 10.51
CA GLN A 305 -4.55 -43.25 10.17
C GLN A 305 -3.74 -43.56 11.44
N ASP A 306 -2.65 -44.30 11.31
CA ASP A 306 -1.81 -44.70 12.46
C ASP A 306 -0.71 -43.65 12.73
N ILE A 307 -1.09 -42.39 12.94
CA ILE A 307 -0.15 -41.27 13.11
C ILE A 307 -0.19 -40.77 14.55
N GLU A 308 0.95 -40.80 15.24
CA GLU A 308 1.08 -40.27 16.60
C GLU A 308 1.33 -38.76 16.56
N VAL A 309 0.54 -37.98 17.31
CA VAL A 309 0.73 -36.52 17.42
C VAL A 309 1.15 -36.17 18.84
N THR A 310 2.31 -35.54 19.00
CA THR A 310 2.90 -35.21 20.30
C THR A 310 3.15 -33.71 20.46
N TYR A 311 3.12 -33.25 21.71
CA TYR A 311 3.49 -31.89 22.09
C TYR A 311 4.70 -31.96 23.02
N VAL A 312 5.72 -31.16 22.75
CA VAL A 312 6.93 -31.02 23.56
C VAL A 312 7.19 -29.54 23.82
N GLY A 313 7.22 -29.11 25.08
CA GLY A 313 7.42 -27.71 25.41
C GLY A 313 7.06 -27.38 26.86
N PRO A 314 7.04 -26.09 27.22
CA PRO A 314 6.66 -25.65 28.57
C PRO A 314 5.19 -25.94 28.87
N ASP A 315 4.85 -26.02 30.16
CA ASP A 315 3.46 -26.17 30.60
C ASP A 315 2.65 -24.90 30.32
N GLU A 316 3.25 -23.72 30.48
CA GLU A 316 2.60 -22.42 30.27
C GLU A 316 3.57 -21.46 29.60
N LEU A 317 3.11 -20.80 28.54
CA LEU A 317 3.87 -19.77 27.84
C LEU A 317 2.93 -18.68 27.32
N ILE A 318 2.97 -17.51 27.97
CA ILE A 318 2.12 -16.38 27.62
C ILE A 318 2.83 -15.47 26.61
N VAL A 319 2.20 -15.28 25.45
CA VAL A 319 2.64 -14.37 24.40
C VAL A 319 1.57 -13.31 24.09
N GLU A 320 1.98 -12.15 23.60
CA GLU A 320 1.11 -11.10 23.08
C GLU A 320 0.77 -11.40 21.61
N ALA A 321 -0.42 -11.95 21.37
CA ALA A 321 -0.88 -12.34 20.03
C ALA A 321 -2.41 -12.43 19.97
N ASP A 322 -2.97 -12.63 18.77
CA ASP A 322 -4.39 -12.97 18.61
C ASP A 322 -4.61 -14.48 18.81
N GLN A 323 -5.37 -14.85 19.85
CA GLN A 323 -5.61 -16.25 20.21
C GLN A 323 -6.21 -17.08 19.06
N ALA A 324 -7.14 -16.51 18.29
CA ALA A 324 -7.81 -17.23 17.22
C ALA A 324 -6.86 -17.44 16.03
N GLN A 325 -6.05 -16.43 15.70
CA GLN A 325 -5.04 -16.54 14.65
C GLN A 325 -3.92 -17.52 15.02
N MET A 326 -3.46 -17.53 16.28
CA MET A 326 -2.45 -18.52 16.74
C MET A 326 -2.97 -19.95 16.61
N ARG A 327 -4.22 -20.20 17.05
CA ARG A 327 -4.87 -21.51 16.90
C ARG A 327 -4.99 -21.91 15.43
N GLN A 328 -5.36 -20.96 14.55
CA GLN A 328 -5.52 -21.19 13.12
C GLN A 328 -4.19 -21.51 12.43
N MET A 329 -3.13 -20.75 12.76
CA MET A 329 -1.78 -20.98 12.26
C MET A 329 -1.29 -22.38 12.64
N LEU A 330 -1.36 -22.72 13.94
CA LEU A 330 -0.99 -24.03 14.46
C LEU A 330 -1.77 -25.16 13.78
N TRP A 331 -3.09 -25.01 13.67
CA TRP A 331 -3.94 -26.02 13.03
C TRP A 331 -3.56 -26.22 11.55
N ASN A 332 -3.31 -25.16 10.80
CA ASN A 332 -2.90 -25.27 9.40
C ASN A 332 -1.56 -25.99 9.24
N LEU A 333 -0.59 -25.72 10.11
CA LEU A 333 0.70 -26.40 10.10
C LEU A 333 0.55 -27.89 10.46
N VAL A 334 -0.14 -28.21 11.56
CA VAL A 334 -0.37 -29.60 12.00
C VAL A 334 -1.19 -30.39 10.99
N ARG A 335 -2.23 -29.79 10.40
CA ARG A 335 -3.03 -30.42 9.35
C ARG A 335 -2.19 -30.72 8.10
N ASN A 336 -1.31 -29.81 7.70
CA ASN A 336 -0.41 -30.04 6.58
C ASN A 336 0.57 -31.19 6.84
N ALA A 337 1.13 -31.26 8.06
CA ALA A 337 2.01 -32.32 8.55
C ALA A 337 1.31 -33.70 8.53
N LEU A 338 0.12 -33.80 9.12
CA LEU A 338 -0.70 -35.02 9.10
C LEU A 338 -0.98 -35.50 7.67
N GLN A 339 -1.36 -34.59 6.78
CA GLN A 339 -1.67 -34.91 5.40
C GLN A 339 -0.45 -35.26 4.54
N ALA A 340 0.77 -34.93 4.98
CA ALA A 340 2.01 -35.27 4.31
C ALA A 340 2.64 -36.57 4.84
N SER A 341 2.25 -36.98 6.05
CA SER A 341 2.78 -38.12 6.79
C SER A 341 2.15 -39.44 6.36
N GLU A 342 2.92 -40.52 6.44
CA GLU A 342 2.46 -41.90 6.19
C GLU A 342 2.01 -42.57 7.49
N ASP A 343 1.24 -43.66 7.39
CA ASP A 343 0.84 -44.44 8.57
C ASP A 343 2.08 -44.99 9.33
N GLY A 344 2.02 -44.94 10.66
CA GLY A 344 3.10 -45.37 11.57
C GLY A 344 4.15 -44.31 11.88
N THR A 345 3.93 -43.05 11.47
CA THR A 345 4.85 -41.93 11.72
C THR A 345 4.41 -41.01 12.85
N GLU A 346 5.31 -40.14 13.31
CA GLU A 346 5.06 -39.14 14.35
C GLU A 346 4.99 -37.73 13.73
N VAL A 347 4.00 -36.93 14.14
CA VAL A 347 3.97 -35.48 13.96
C VAL A 347 4.22 -34.82 15.31
N ARG A 348 5.27 -34.00 15.40
CA ARG A 348 5.68 -33.38 16.66
C ARG A 348 5.48 -31.88 16.62
N VAL A 349 4.83 -31.33 17.65
CA VAL A 349 4.72 -29.90 17.87
C VAL A 349 5.64 -29.51 19.02
N THR A 350 6.67 -28.72 18.74
CA THR A 350 7.68 -28.32 19.72
C THR A 350 7.59 -26.82 19.99
N ILE A 351 7.63 -26.39 21.26
CA ILE A 351 7.78 -24.99 21.64
C ILE A 351 9.02 -24.85 22.52
N GLU A 352 9.97 -24.04 22.06
CA GLU A 352 11.21 -23.76 22.79
C GLU A 352 11.46 -22.26 22.94
N LEU A 353 12.24 -21.92 23.96
CA LEU A 353 12.75 -20.57 24.18
C LEU A 353 14.23 -20.55 23.77
N ASP A 354 14.54 -19.96 22.61
CA ASP A 354 15.92 -19.82 22.12
C ASP A 354 16.35 -18.35 22.20
N ARG A 355 17.36 -18.06 23.02
CA ARG A 355 17.95 -16.70 23.20
C ARG A 355 16.94 -15.59 23.50
N GLY A 356 15.75 -15.94 24.00
CA GLY A 356 14.67 -15.03 24.34
C GLY A 356 13.56 -14.93 23.30
N ASP A 357 13.73 -15.51 22.12
CA ASP A 357 12.67 -15.70 21.14
C ASP A 357 11.93 -17.01 21.41
N VAL A 358 10.64 -17.05 21.07
CA VAL A 358 9.85 -18.30 21.11
C VAL A 358 9.93 -18.93 19.73
N VAL A 359 10.36 -20.18 19.68
CA VAL A 359 10.41 -20.99 18.46
C VAL A 359 9.32 -22.04 18.56
N LEU A 360 8.31 -21.92 17.71
CA LEU A 360 7.27 -22.92 17.51
C LEU A 360 7.64 -23.76 16.29
N GLN A 361 7.79 -25.07 16.47
CA GLN A 361 8.12 -26.01 15.41
C GLN A 361 7.02 -27.05 15.21
N VAL A 362 6.75 -27.38 13.95
CA VAL A 362 5.90 -28.51 13.58
C VAL A 362 6.70 -29.40 12.64
N ASP A 363 7.04 -30.58 13.13
CA ASP A 363 7.86 -31.59 12.45
C ASP A 363 6.97 -32.71 11.92
N ASP A 364 7.16 -33.07 10.64
CA ASP A 364 6.57 -34.24 10.00
C ASP A 364 7.64 -35.15 9.41
N HIS A 365 7.30 -36.44 9.32
CA HIS A 365 8.10 -37.47 8.65
C HIS A 365 7.49 -37.89 7.30
N GLY A 366 6.98 -36.91 6.56
CA GLY A 366 6.30 -37.11 5.28
C GLY A 366 7.20 -37.08 4.05
N SER A 367 6.55 -36.92 2.89
CA SER A 367 7.21 -36.89 1.56
C SER A 367 8.18 -35.72 1.32
N GLY A 368 8.23 -34.71 2.21
CA GLY A 368 9.07 -33.53 2.06
C GLY A 368 8.66 -32.60 0.89
N ILE A 369 9.40 -31.51 0.70
CA ILE A 369 9.14 -30.50 -0.34
C ILE A 369 10.33 -30.42 -1.30
N PRO A 370 10.13 -30.61 -2.62
CA PRO A 370 11.19 -30.46 -3.61
C PRO A 370 11.73 -29.02 -3.68
N PRO A 371 13.05 -28.81 -3.91
CA PRO A 371 13.65 -27.48 -3.96
C PRO A 371 12.99 -26.54 -4.98
N SER A 372 12.53 -27.08 -6.10
CA SER A 372 11.85 -26.32 -7.17
C SER A 372 10.50 -25.72 -6.76
N LYS A 373 9.92 -26.17 -5.65
CA LYS A 373 8.60 -25.75 -5.18
C LYS A 373 8.67 -24.81 -3.98
N ARG A 374 9.82 -24.72 -3.30
CA ARG A 374 10.01 -24.00 -2.03
C ARG A 374 9.62 -22.52 -2.12
N ASP A 375 9.88 -21.86 -3.24
CA ASP A 375 9.58 -20.43 -3.42
C ASP A 375 8.08 -20.14 -3.59
N HIS A 376 7.27 -21.16 -3.87
CA HIS A 376 5.85 -21.02 -4.23
C HIS A 376 4.87 -21.58 -3.20
N ILE A 377 5.33 -22.31 -2.18
CA ILE A 377 4.44 -22.97 -1.20
C ILE A 377 3.61 -22.01 -0.35
N PHE A 378 4.01 -20.74 -0.28
CA PHE A 378 3.25 -19.68 0.39
C PHE A 378 2.34 -18.90 -0.56
N ASP A 379 2.43 -19.14 -1.88
CA ASP A 379 1.54 -18.51 -2.85
C ASP A 379 0.12 -19.05 -2.67
N ALA A 380 -0.86 -18.15 -2.57
CA ALA A 380 -2.26 -18.56 -2.50
C ALA A 380 -2.65 -19.36 -3.75
N PHE A 381 -3.43 -20.42 -3.55
CA PHE A 381 -3.88 -21.38 -4.58
C PHE A 381 -2.78 -22.31 -5.12
N TYR A 382 -1.56 -22.23 -4.60
CA TYR A 382 -0.51 -23.16 -4.95
C TYR A 382 -0.64 -24.45 -4.15
N THR A 383 -0.76 -25.58 -4.85
CA THR A 383 -0.95 -26.90 -4.24
C THR A 383 -0.29 -27.96 -5.11
N THR A 384 0.39 -28.91 -4.48
CA THR A 384 0.94 -30.10 -5.14
C THR A 384 -0.01 -31.29 -5.05
N ARG A 385 -1.12 -31.13 -4.34
CA ARG A 385 -2.09 -32.19 -4.07
C ARG A 385 -3.22 -32.13 -5.08
N SER A 386 -3.70 -33.30 -5.49
CA SER A 386 -4.87 -33.43 -6.39
C SER A 386 -6.16 -32.84 -5.82
N HIS A 387 -6.21 -32.61 -4.49
CA HIS A 387 -7.45 -32.34 -3.75
C HIS A 387 -7.37 -31.18 -2.74
N GLY A 388 -6.23 -30.48 -2.63
CA GLY A 388 -6.07 -29.33 -1.71
C GLY A 388 -6.18 -27.99 -2.44
N VAL A 389 -6.76 -26.96 -1.82
CA VAL A 389 -6.92 -25.62 -2.44
C VAL A 389 -5.62 -24.83 -2.47
N GLY A 390 -4.65 -25.15 -1.59
CA GLY A 390 -3.39 -24.40 -1.52
C GLY A 390 -3.49 -23.07 -0.78
N ILE A 391 -4.32 -23.01 0.26
CA ILE A 391 -4.59 -21.78 1.03
C ILE A 391 -3.93 -21.80 2.41
N GLY A 392 -3.80 -22.97 3.04
CA GLY A 392 -3.37 -23.07 4.45
C GLY A 392 -2.02 -22.40 4.74
N LEU A 393 -0.99 -22.61 3.91
CA LEU A 393 0.32 -21.98 4.11
C LEU A 393 0.31 -20.47 3.80
N ALA A 394 -0.50 -20.02 2.84
CA ALA A 394 -0.67 -18.59 2.57
C ALA A 394 -1.31 -17.87 3.79
N VAL A 395 -2.26 -18.54 4.48
CA VAL A 395 -2.85 -18.03 5.73
C VAL A 395 -1.81 -17.98 6.85
N VAL A 396 -0.98 -19.02 7.00
CA VAL A 396 0.14 -19.02 7.96
C VAL A 396 1.10 -17.86 7.70
N LYS A 397 1.52 -17.66 6.44
CA LYS A 397 2.44 -16.58 6.08
C LYS A 397 1.85 -15.21 6.40
N ARG A 398 0.57 -14.99 6.08
CA ARG A 398 -0.14 -13.75 6.43
C ARG A 398 -0.20 -13.53 7.94
N ILE A 399 -0.57 -14.55 8.72
CA ILE A 399 -0.63 -14.43 10.20
C ILE A 399 0.75 -14.07 10.76
N CYS A 400 1.82 -14.65 10.22
CA CYS A 400 3.18 -14.29 10.60
C CYS A 400 3.49 -12.83 10.25
N ASP A 401 3.20 -12.40 9.02
CA ASP A 401 3.45 -11.03 8.56
C ASP A 401 2.66 -9.98 9.37
N ASP A 402 1.39 -10.26 9.69
CA ASP A 402 0.51 -9.38 10.48
C ASP A 402 0.98 -9.22 11.94
N HIS A 403 1.65 -10.24 12.49
CA HIS A 403 2.23 -10.21 13.85
C HIS A 403 3.73 -9.87 13.88
N GLY A 404 4.38 -9.72 12.71
CA GLY A 404 5.83 -9.54 12.63
C GLY A 404 6.65 -10.76 13.03
N PHE A 405 6.12 -11.97 12.85
CA PHE A 405 6.82 -13.24 13.08
C PHE A 405 7.55 -13.70 11.83
N ASP A 406 8.64 -14.44 12.03
CA ASP A 406 9.38 -15.07 10.94
C ASP A 406 9.02 -16.54 10.82
N ILE A 407 8.79 -17.03 9.60
CA ILE A 407 8.60 -18.45 9.31
C ILE A 407 9.71 -18.97 8.42
N ASP A 408 10.31 -20.09 8.84
CA ASP A 408 11.34 -20.81 8.11
C ASP A 408 10.95 -22.28 7.93
N ILE A 409 11.59 -22.94 6.97
CA ILE A 409 11.29 -24.31 6.57
C ILE A 409 12.59 -25.07 6.39
N ASP A 410 12.73 -26.16 7.12
CA ASP A 410 13.72 -27.19 6.82
C ASP A 410 12.99 -28.39 6.22
N THR A 411 13.45 -28.89 5.08
CA THR A 411 12.75 -29.97 4.36
C THR A 411 13.72 -30.75 3.51
N VAL A 412 13.55 -32.07 3.54
CA VAL A 412 14.31 -33.00 2.71
C VAL A 412 13.30 -33.90 2.01
N GLU A 413 13.32 -33.88 0.68
CA GLU A 413 12.45 -34.72 -0.15
C GLU A 413 12.60 -36.20 0.23
N GLY A 414 11.48 -36.83 0.59
CA GLY A 414 11.39 -38.21 1.07
C GLY A 414 11.77 -38.45 2.54
N ARG A 415 12.01 -37.41 3.35
CA ARG A 415 12.31 -37.57 4.79
C ARG A 415 11.43 -36.77 5.74
N GLY A 416 10.83 -35.68 5.27
CA GLY A 416 9.92 -34.86 6.09
C GLY A 416 10.12 -33.36 5.93
N THR A 417 9.35 -32.60 6.70
CA THR A 417 9.41 -31.14 6.75
C THR A 417 9.26 -30.63 8.18
N THR A 418 10.03 -29.61 8.51
CA THR A 418 9.94 -28.85 9.75
C THR A 418 9.60 -27.41 9.42
N PHE A 419 8.43 -26.95 9.83
CA PHE A 419 8.08 -25.53 9.82
C PHE A 419 8.47 -24.91 11.16
N SER A 420 9.24 -23.81 11.14
CA SER A 420 9.67 -23.09 12.34
C SER A 420 9.15 -21.65 12.32
N VAL A 421 8.30 -21.28 13.27
CA VAL A 421 7.80 -19.92 13.46
C VAL A 421 8.52 -19.29 14.65
N ARG A 422 9.21 -18.18 14.41
CA ARG A 422 9.95 -17.39 15.41
C ARG A 422 9.11 -16.18 15.82
N LEU A 423 8.74 -16.13 17.09
CA LEU A 423 8.11 -14.98 17.71
C LEU A 423 9.18 -14.20 18.50
N PRO A 424 9.35 -12.89 18.22
CA PRO A 424 10.40 -12.10 18.86
C PRO A 424 10.15 -11.94 20.35
N LYS A 425 11.23 -11.84 21.15
CA LYS A 425 11.20 -11.64 22.61
C LYS A 425 10.21 -10.57 23.12
N ALA A 426 9.97 -9.51 22.34
CA ALA A 426 9.03 -8.45 22.69
C ALA A 426 7.58 -8.96 22.85
N ALA A 427 7.24 -10.09 22.23
CA ALA A 427 5.94 -10.72 22.33
C ALA A 427 5.80 -11.63 23.57
N VAL A 428 6.84 -11.89 24.36
CA VAL A 428 6.75 -12.78 25.54
C VAL A 428 6.35 -11.98 26.78
N VAL A 429 5.21 -12.33 27.38
CA VAL A 429 4.68 -11.67 28.58
C VAL A 429 5.10 -12.40 29.85
N ALA A 430 5.05 -13.75 29.86
CA ALA A 430 5.51 -14.59 30.97
C ALA A 430 5.77 -16.05 30.54
N ALA A 431 6.77 -16.70 31.14
CA ALA A 431 7.05 -18.13 30.95
C ALA A 431 7.36 -18.80 32.30
N LEU A 432 6.63 -19.86 32.66
CA LEU A 432 6.90 -20.69 33.84
C LEU A 432 7.63 -21.96 33.38
N ALA A 433 8.93 -22.05 33.70
CA ALA A 433 9.79 -23.13 33.24
C ALA A 433 9.66 -24.39 34.11
N VAL A 434 9.23 -25.51 33.52
CA VAL A 434 9.61 -26.85 33.97
C VAL A 434 10.57 -27.42 32.93
N ILE A 435 11.85 -27.46 33.29
CA ILE A 435 12.93 -28.04 32.49
C ILE A 435 12.84 -29.56 32.60
N VAL A 436 12.60 -30.27 31.48
CA VAL A 436 12.88 -31.71 31.39
C VAL A 436 14.24 -31.90 30.72
N MET A 437 15.24 -32.22 31.54
CA MET A 437 16.56 -32.70 31.10
C MET A 437 16.46 -34.17 30.67
N ALA A 438 16.66 -34.45 29.39
CA ALA A 438 17.18 -35.72 28.86
C ALA A 438 17.73 -35.45 27.44
N GLY A 439 19.00 -35.62 27.09
CA GLY A 439 20.11 -36.19 27.83
C GLY A 439 21.46 -35.77 27.23
N CYS A 440 22.47 -35.78 28.09
CA CYS A 440 23.88 -35.65 27.72
C CYS A 440 24.33 -36.83 26.85
N GLY A 441 25.11 -36.53 25.80
CA GLY A 441 25.64 -37.54 24.90
C GLY A 441 26.83 -37.13 24.05
N GLY A 442 27.68 -36.20 24.53
CA GLY A 442 29.10 -36.15 24.16
C GLY A 442 29.51 -35.34 22.92
N GLY A 443 30.50 -34.47 23.14
CA GLY A 443 31.52 -34.16 22.13
C GLY A 443 31.73 -32.68 21.82
N GLN A 444 32.97 -32.24 22.07
CA GLN A 444 33.70 -31.12 21.45
C GLN A 444 33.50 -29.75 22.13
N ASP A 445 34.44 -29.29 22.98
CA ASP A 445 35.83 -28.90 22.66
C ASP A 445 35.92 -27.64 21.79
N TRP A 446 35.45 -26.49 22.30
CA TRP A 446 35.81 -25.15 21.81
C TRP A 446 35.75 -24.12 22.94
N MET A 447 36.83 -24.05 23.73
CA MET A 447 37.08 -22.93 24.64
C MET A 447 38.51 -22.43 24.39
N ARG A 448 38.66 -21.42 23.52
CA ARG A 448 39.81 -20.49 23.52
C ARG A 448 39.61 -19.33 22.54
N SER A 449 39.23 -18.17 23.06
CA SER A 449 39.98 -16.91 22.97
C SER A 449 39.01 -15.73 23.14
N GLU A 450 39.03 -15.15 24.33
CA GLU A 450 38.56 -13.81 24.60
C GLU A 450 39.57 -12.76 24.12
N ASP A 451 39.02 -11.56 23.96
CA ASP A 451 39.66 -10.25 23.98
C ASP A 451 40.39 -9.79 22.71
N THR A 452 39.88 -8.71 22.10
CA THR A 452 40.28 -7.35 22.52
C THR A 452 39.72 -6.24 21.58
N TRP A 453 39.66 -5.02 22.14
CA TRP A 453 39.67 -3.69 21.48
C TRP A 453 38.36 -3.06 20.99
N TRP A 454 37.70 -2.27 21.86
CA TRP A 454 37.29 -0.88 21.53
C TRP A 454 37.28 -0.01 22.81
N ALA A 455 38.38 0.69 23.05
CA ALA A 455 38.42 1.87 23.90
C ALA A 455 39.34 2.89 23.22
N ASP A 456 38.80 4.06 22.88
CA ASP A 456 39.17 5.36 23.45
C ASP A 456 38.81 6.47 22.45
N GLU A 457 37.98 7.42 22.86
CA GLU A 457 38.27 8.85 22.74
C GLU A 457 37.21 9.66 23.49
N ARG A 458 37.62 10.12 24.68
CA ARG A 458 37.02 11.20 25.46
C ARG A 458 37.27 12.57 24.80
N LEU A 459 36.37 13.52 25.06
CA LEU A 459 36.53 14.98 25.32
C LEU A 459 35.09 15.54 25.29
N ASP A 460 34.56 16.43 26.12
CA ASP A 460 34.79 16.98 27.46
C ASP A 460 33.41 17.60 27.85
N ASP A 461 33.06 17.66 29.12
CA ASP A 461 31.88 18.32 29.71
C ASP A 461 32.39 19.16 30.92
N PRO A 462 31.66 20.09 31.60
CA PRO A 462 30.32 20.71 31.41
C PRO A 462 30.45 22.27 31.77
N PRO A 463 29.50 23.07 32.39
CA PRO A 463 28.19 22.75 32.95
C PRO A 463 27.03 23.78 32.90
N SER A 464 25.82 23.22 33.17
CA SER A 464 24.71 23.71 34.02
C SER A 464 24.01 25.05 33.73
N GLY A 465 22.67 25.00 33.67
CA GLY A 465 21.79 26.12 34.00
C GLY A 465 20.34 25.95 33.55
N SER A 466 19.48 25.38 34.39
CA SER A 466 18.05 25.70 34.41
C SER A 466 17.85 27.05 35.12
N PRO A 467 16.80 27.83 34.77
CA PRO A 467 15.57 27.77 35.58
C PRO A 467 14.25 28.05 34.80
N GLU A 468 13.13 27.62 35.39
CA GLU A 468 11.76 28.05 35.05
C GLU A 468 11.42 29.47 35.65
N PRO A 469 10.15 29.93 35.71
CA PRO A 469 9.61 30.99 34.86
C PRO A 469 9.22 32.27 35.64
N SER A 470 9.01 33.39 34.97
CA SER A 470 8.34 34.55 35.59
C SER A 470 7.52 35.37 34.59
N ALA A 471 6.31 35.69 35.05
CA ALA A 471 5.23 36.38 34.38
C ALA A 471 5.39 37.90 34.27
N GLY A 472 4.63 38.51 33.35
CA GLY A 472 3.82 39.69 33.65
C GLY A 472 4.11 40.97 32.84
N LEU A 473 3.10 41.41 32.06
CA LEU A 473 2.59 42.79 31.83
C LEU A 473 1.81 42.78 30.48
N SER A 474 0.49 42.62 30.45
CA SER A 474 -0.60 43.58 30.76
C SER A 474 -0.73 44.76 29.77
N SER A 475 -1.77 44.70 28.92
CA SER A 475 -2.67 45.84 28.65
C SER A 475 -4.02 45.32 28.15
N ALA A 476 -5.11 45.82 28.74
CA ALA A 476 -6.46 45.29 28.72
C ALA A 476 -7.37 45.78 27.57
N ALA A 477 -8.39 44.97 27.24
CA ALA A 477 -9.71 45.39 26.70
C ALA A 477 -10.81 44.39 27.17
N PRO A 478 -12.08 44.83 27.38
CA PRO A 478 -13.14 44.12 28.13
C PRO A 478 -13.99 43.15 27.26
N PRO A 479 -14.91 42.34 27.84
CA PRO A 479 -15.20 40.99 27.36
C PRO A 479 -16.30 40.91 26.30
N ALA A 480 -16.10 40.04 25.31
CA ALA A 480 -17.14 39.47 24.48
C ALA A 480 -17.37 38.01 24.88
N GLY A 481 -18.63 37.56 24.84
CA GLY A 481 -19.09 36.22 25.24
C GLY A 481 -18.40 35.06 24.51
N PRO A 482 -18.68 33.80 24.91
CA PRO A 482 -17.83 32.66 24.57
C PRO A 482 -17.77 32.45 23.05
N ALA A 483 -16.58 32.66 22.51
CA ALA A 483 -16.23 32.41 21.13
C ALA A 483 -16.13 30.89 20.87
N PRO A 484 -16.48 30.42 19.66
CA PRO A 484 -16.32 29.05 19.25
C PRO A 484 -14.82 28.73 19.04
N THR A 485 -14.36 27.61 19.59
CA THR A 485 -12.98 27.13 19.40
C THR A 485 -12.76 26.66 17.96
N VAL A 486 -11.86 27.37 17.28
CA VAL A 486 -11.34 27.15 15.93
C VAL A 486 -10.29 26.03 15.95
N GLY A 487 -10.33 25.13 14.96
CA GLY A 487 -9.32 24.09 14.74
C GLY A 487 -8.05 24.64 14.07
N ALA A 488 -6.91 24.02 14.36
CA ALA A 488 -5.59 24.42 13.89
C ALA A 488 -5.31 24.03 12.42
N THR A 489 -6.04 24.61 11.46
CA THR A 489 -5.63 24.88 10.07
C THR A 489 -6.79 25.63 9.42
N GLY A 490 -6.72 26.96 9.39
CA GLY A 490 -7.78 27.90 8.98
C GLY A 490 -8.34 27.76 7.56
N ALA A 491 -9.05 26.68 7.26
CA ALA A 491 -10.02 26.57 6.18
C ALA A 491 -11.43 26.41 6.78
N PRO A 492 -12.49 26.99 6.18
CA PRO A 492 -13.85 26.64 6.58
C PRO A 492 -14.04 25.14 6.31
N LEU A 493 -14.33 24.38 7.36
CA LEU A 493 -14.74 22.98 7.21
C LEU A 493 -16.07 22.98 6.46
N GLU A 494 -16.05 22.57 5.20
CA GLU A 494 -17.27 22.27 4.47
C GLU A 494 -18.03 21.16 5.21
N ILE A 495 -19.35 21.34 5.33
CA ILE A 495 -20.24 20.37 5.97
C ILE A 495 -20.37 19.17 5.03
N TYR A 496 -19.58 18.12 5.26
CA TYR A 496 -19.78 16.84 4.62
C TYR A 496 -20.76 15.98 5.44
N ARG A 497 -21.91 15.67 4.84
CA ARG A 497 -22.94 14.79 5.39
C ARG A 497 -22.54 13.32 5.21
N ASN A 498 -21.95 12.72 6.25
CA ASN A 498 -21.86 11.26 6.33
C ASN A 498 -23.13 10.70 7.00
N THR A 499 -23.79 9.74 6.35
CA THR A 499 -25.22 9.39 6.53
C THR A 499 -25.57 8.59 7.80
N TYR A 500 -24.65 8.46 8.77
CA TYR A 500 -24.86 7.61 9.95
C TYR A 500 -24.97 8.34 11.30
N TYR A 501 -24.83 9.66 11.35
CA TYR A 501 -24.74 10.38 12.63
C TYR A 501 -25.65 11.60 12.78
N ASP A 502 -26.52 11.87 11.80
CA ASP A 502 -27.59 12.85 11.96
C ASP A 502 -28.88 12.08 12.22
N PHE A 503 -29.37 12.10 13.47
CA PHE A 503 -30.65 11.50 13.80
C PHE A 503 -31.73 12.14 12.92
N PRO A 504 -32.65 11.36 12.34
CA PRO A 504 -33.87 11.92 11.77
C PRO A 504 -34.48 12.84 12.80
N GLN A 505 -34.84 14.04 12.38
CA GLN A 505 -35.54 15.00 13.24
C GLN A 505 -36.99 15.04 12.80
N GLU A 506 -37.92 14.85 13.73
CA GLU A 506 -39.36 14.87 13.43
C GLU A 506 -39.75 16.20 12.77
N SER A 507 -39.10 17.30 13.15
CA SER A 507 -39.29 18.64 12.58
C SER A 507 -38.82 18.80 11.13
N SER A 508 -38.10 17.83 10.58
CA SER A 508 -37.62 17.84 9.19
C SER A 508 -38.56 17.14 8.20
N SER A 509 -39.64 16.52 8.70
CA SER A 509 -40.64 15.86 7.87
C SER A 509 -41.55 16.86 7.12
N PRO A 510 -42.08 16.49 5.94
CA PRO A 510 -43.02 17.32 5.19
C PRO A 510 -44.29 17.62 6.00
N ILE A 511 -44.87 18.82 5.79
CA ILE A 511 -46.03 19.31 6.56
C ILE A 511 -47.31 18.46 6.31
N ASP A 512 -47.45 17.86 5.13
CA ASP A 512 -48.62 17.07 4.71
C ASP A 512 -48.38 15.54 4.75
N ASP A 513 -47.46 15.08 5.61
CA ASP A 513 -47.11 13.66 5.70
C ASP A 513 -48.16 12.85 6.49
N GLU A 514 -48.43 11.61 6.06
CA GLU A 514 -49.29 10.69 6.80
C GLU A 514 -48.71 10.43 8.18
N THR A 515 -49.55 10.16 9.19
CA THR A 515 -49.04 9.92 10.56
C THR A 515 -48.98 8.43 10.91
N ARG A 516 -47.99 8.07 11.72
CA ARG A 516 -47.77 6.73 12.27
C ARG A 516 -47.53 6.81 13.78
N GLN A 517 -47.98 5.80 14.51
CA GLN A 517 -47.81 5.72 15.95
C GLN A 517 -46.50 5.00 16.30
N LEU A 518 -45.64 5.63 17.10
CA LEU A 518 -44.51 4.95 17.74
C LEU A 518 -44.97 4.28 19.04
N PHE A 519 -44.44 3.07 19.28
CA PHE A 519 -44.71 2.27 20.46
C PHE A 519 -43.41 1.90 21.17
N ASP A 520 -43.52 1.73 22.48
CA ASP A 520 -42.45 1.20 23.32
C ASP A 520 -42.37 -0.32 23.31
N ALA A 521 -41.31 -0.89 23.91
CA ALA A 521 -41.12 -2.33 23.98
C ALA A 521 -42.24 -3.09 24.74
N SER A 522 -43.07 -2.37 25.51
CA SER A 522 -44.24 -2.87 26.21
C SER A 522 -45.55 -2.59 25.45
N CYS A 523 -45.46 -2.15 24.19
CA CYS A 523 -46.58 -1.77 23.33
C CYS A 523 -47.43 -0.61 23.83
N GLN A 524 -46.88 0.30 24.64
CA GLN A 524 -47.53 1.56 24.97
C GLN A 524 -47.20 2.64 23.93
N PRO A 525 -48.17 3.51 23.57
CA PRO A 525 -47.95 4.57 22.60
C PRO A 525 -47.01 5.65 23.15
N ILE A 526 -45.93 5.94 22.43
CA ILE A 526 -44.99 7.02 22.76
C ILE A 526 -45.48 8.34 22.17
N ARG A 527 -45.62 8.39 20.84
CA ARG A 527 -46.06 9.58 20.09
C ARG A 527 -46.51 9.21 18.68
N THR A 528 -47.49 9.95 18.17
CA THR A 528 -47.87 9.98 16.77
C THR A 528 -46.92 10.90 16.00
N VAL A 529 -46.20 10.38 15.01
CA VAL A 529 -45.15 11.07 14.24
C VAL A 529 -45.44 10.99 12.74
N PRO A 530 -44.85 11.85 11.90
CA PRO A 530 -44.92 11.71 10.44
C PRO A 530 -44.37 10.36 9.94
N ARG A 531 -44.95 9.81 8.87
CA ARG A 531 -44.60 8.51 8.29
C ARG A 531 -43.17 8.49 7.78
N SER A 532 -42.72 9.57 7.14
CA SER A 532 -41.32 9.74 6.71
C SER A 532 -40.34 9.63 7.89
N PHE A 533 -40.68 10.22 9.03
CA PHE A 533 -39.88 10.11 10.26
C PHE A 533 -39.93 8.69 10.82
N HIS A 534 -41.12 8.08 10.91
CA HIS A 534 -41.27 6.69 11.34
C HIS A 534 -40.40 5.75 10.49
N ASP A 535 -40.49 5.87 9.16
CA ASP A 535 -39.78 5.00 8.22
C ASP A 535 -38.26 5.22 8.29
N ALA A 536 -37.80 6.46 8.48
CA ALA A 536 -36.39 6.78 8.69
C ALA A 536 -35.84 6.22 10.01
N VAL A 537 -36.55 6.44 11.12
CA VAL A 537 -36.14 5.98 12.46
C VAL A 537 -36.21 4.46 12.57
N CYS A 538 -37.14 3.82 11.88
CA CYS A 538 -37.23 2.38 11.77
C CYS A 538 -36.01 1.75 11.07
N VAL A 539 -35.47 2.40 10.05
CA VAL A 539 -34.27 1.92 9.35
C VAL A 539 -32.99 2.27 10.11
N GLN A 540 -32.89 3.49 10.66
CA GLN A 540 -31.67 3.97 11.33
C GLN A 540 -31.58 3.57 12.81
N GLY A 541 -32.69 3.16 13.40
CA GLY A 541 -32.75 2.66 14.77
C GLY A 541 -32.75 3.74 15.85
N SER A 542 -32.72 5.05 15.53
CA SER A 542 -32.84 6.14 16.50
C SER A 542 -33.26 7.44 15.82
N GLY A 543 -33.91 8.35 16.56
CA GLY A 543 -34.42 9.62 16.05
C GLY A 543 -34.67 10.65 17.14
N ARG A 544 -34.77 11.93 16.76
CA ARG A 544 -35.12 13.02 17.67
C ARG A 544 -36.54 13.50 17.39
N LEU A 545 -37.38 13.39 18.42
CA LEU A 545 -38.76 13.88 18.40
C LEU A 545 -38.79 15.42 18.43
N ALA A 546 -39.91 16.01 18.03
CA ALA A 546 -40.16 17.45 18.07
C ALA A 546 -40.17 18.01 19.51
N SER A 547 -40.45 17.17 20.53
CA SER A 547 -40.27 17.53 21.95
C SER A 547 -38.81 17.69 22.36
N GLY A 548 -37.87 17.31 21.49
CA GLY A 548 -36.44 17.29 21.79
C GLY A 548 -35.98 16.01 22.50
N GLU A 549 -36.86 15.05 22.74
CA GLU A 549 -36.51 13.71 23.26
C GLU A 549 -35.90 12.84 22.17
N THR A 550 -35.02 11.92 22.55
CA THR A 550 -34.42 10.95 21.62
C THR A 550 -35.10 9.60 21.81
N VAL A 551 -35.62 9.04 20.73
CA VAL A 551 -36.12 7.66 20.69
C VAL A 551 -35.07 6.76 20.06
N SER A 552 -34.95 5.54 20.56
CA SER A 552 -33.95 4.58 20.08
C SER A 552 -34.50 3.17 20.08
N PHE A 553 -33.97 2.33 19.21
CA PHE A 553 -34.37 0.95 19.02
C PHE A 553 -34.42 0.21 20.36
N ALA A 554 -35.56 -0.43 20.62
CA ALA A 554 -35.78 -1.23 21.81
C ALA A 554 -35.93 -2.71 21.47
N ARG A 555 -36.79 -3.04 20.49
CA ARG A 555 -37.15 -4.43 20.18
C ARG A 555 -37.63 -4.62 18.73
N ARG A 556 -37.29 -5.77 18.12
CA ARG A 556 -37.84 -6.26 16.84
C ARG A 556 -39.05 -7.16 17.06
N ASP A 557 -39.87 -7.26 16.03
CA ASP A 557 -41.07 -8.08 15.92
C ASP A 557 -42.13 -7.80 16.99
N CYS A 558 -42.30 -6.52 17.33
CA CYS A 558 -43.38 -6.08 18.20
C CYS A 558 -44.75 -6.22 17.52
N GLU A 559 -45.70 -6.90 18.14
CA GLU A 559 -47.03 -7.12 17.56
C GLU A 559 -47.77 -5.81 17.22
N CYS A 560 -47.60 -4.79 18.07
CA CYS A 560 -48.24 -3.48 18.00
C CYS A 560 -47.62 -2.50 16.99
N ALA A 561 -46.38 -2.72 16.54
CA ALA A 561 -45.67 -1.77 15.68
C ALA A 561 -46.02 -1.95 14.20
N SER A 562 -45.95 -0.87 13.42
CA SER A 562 -46.06 -0.91 11.96
C SER A 562 -44.86 -1.63 11.32
N VAL A 563 -45.10 -2.28 10.19
CA VAL A 563 -44.04 -2.95 9.40
C VAL A 563 -43.16 -1.89 8.72
N CYS A 564 -41.84 -2.06 8.86
CA CYS A 564 -40.85 -1.19 8.25
C CYS A 564 -40.74 -1.45 6.73
N PRO A 565 -40.83 -0.44 5.86
CA PRO A 565 -40.87 -0.64 4.41
C PRO A 565 -39.57 -1.19 3.79
N ARG A 566 -38.43 -1.16 4.50
CA ARG A 566 -37.13 -1.66 4.00
C ARG A 566 -36.66 -2.96 4.64
N THR A 567 -36.97 -3.20 5.91
CA THR A 567 -36.51 -4.37 6.64
C THR A 567 -37.59 -5.44 6.82
N ASP A 568 -38.84 -5.12 6.47
CA ASP A 568 -40.03 -5.97 6.66
C ASP A 568 -40.24 -6.44 8.11
N GLN A 569 -39.67 -5.70 9.07
CA GLN A 569 -39.73 -5.99 10.51
C GLN A 569 -40.61 -4.97 11.24
N LYS A 570 -41.24 -5.38 12.34
CA LYS A 570 -41.99 -4.48 13.23
C LYS A 570 -41.10 -3.98 14.37
N ILE A 571 -40.89 -2.68 14.52
CA ILE A 571 -39.88 -2.13 15.44
C ILE A 571 -40.52 -1.25 16.53
N CYS A 572 -40.19 -1.53 17.79
CA CYS A 572 -40.48 -0.64 18.92
C CYS A 572 -39.24 0.15 19.36
N PHE A 573 -39.48 1.28 20.02
CA PHE A 573 -38.45 2.22 20.46
C PHE A 573 -38.61 2.57 21.93
N ASP A 574 -37.56 2.99 22.63
CA ASP A 574 -37.68 3.58 23.96
C ASP A 574 -37.26 5.05 23.90
N VAL A 575 -37.88 5.87 24.74
CA VAL A 575 -37.41 7.25 25.00
C VAL A 575 -36.16 7.15 25.86
N LEU A 576 -35.06 7.72 25.38
CA LEU A 576 -33.78 7.67 26.07
C LEU A 576 -33.66 8.78 27.11
N ASP A 577 -33.18 8.40 28.29
CA ASP A 577 -32.73 9.35 29.30
C ASP A 577 -31.42 10.02 28.85
N LYS A 578 -31.48 11.33 28.62
CA LYS A 578 -30.35 12.16 28.19
C LYS A 578 -29.19 12.17 29.18
N SER A 579 -29.44 11.96 30.47
CA SER A 579 -28.40 11.91 31.49
C SER A 579 -27.51 10.67 31.33
N ARG A 580 -28.10 9.57 30.85
CA ARG A 580 -27.43 8.28 30.66
C ARG A 580 -26.95 8.08 29.21
N PHE A 581 -27.67 8.64 28.24
CA PHE A 581 -27.43 8.48 26.81
C PHE A 581 -27.57 9.82 26.06
N PRO A 582 -26.66 10.78 26.26
CA PRO A 582 -26.78 12.14 25.71
C PRO A 582 -26.81 12.21 24.18
N TRP A 583 -26.32 11.17 23.50
CA TRP A 583 -26.17 11.10 22.05
C TRP A 583 -26.80 9.85 21.42
N GLY A 584 -27.70 9.15 22.13
CA GLY A 584 -28.32 7.91 21.66
C GLY A 584 -27.72 6.62 22.27
N ARG A 585 -28.36 5.49 21.96
CA ARG A 585 -28.02 4.14 22.46
C ARG A 585 -27.77 3.22 21.25
N GLY A 586 -26.61 2.55 21.22
CA GLY A 586 -26.31 1.55 20.20
C GLY A 586 -27.09 0.25 20.41
N ALA A 587 -27.11 -0.64 19.41
CA ALA A 587 -27.83 -1.91 19.46
C ALA A 587 -27.44 -2.82 20.66
N THR A 588 -26.21 -2.68 21.17
CA THR A 588 -25.71 -3.40 22.37
C THR A 588 -26.02 -2.71 23.69
N GLY A 589 -26.74 -1.59 23.66
CA GLY A 589 -27.18 -0.84 24.82
C GLY A 589 -26.17 0.15 25.41
N ARG A 590 -25.05 0.38 24.74
CA ARG A 590 -24.02 1.37 25.12
C ARG A 590 -24.32 2.75 24.55
N ALA A 591 -23.84 3.81 25.22
CA ALA A 591 -23.96 5.17 24.71
C ALA A 591 -23.19 5.32 23.40
N ILE A 592 -23.81 5.96 22.41
CA ILE A 592 -23.12 6.33 21.17
C ILE A 592 -22.19 7.48 21.53
N THR A 593 -20.88 7.27 21.48
CA THR A 593 -19.92 8.35 21.73
C THR A 593 -19.70 9.08 20.40
N PRO A 594 -19.84 10.42 20.32
CA PRO A 594 -19.53 11.14 19.10
C PRO A 594 -18.07 10.87 18.75
N LEU A 595 -17.83 10.29 17.57
CA LEU A 595 -16.49 10.16 17.02
C LEU A 595 -15.92 11.58 16.87
N ARG A 596 -15.01 11.98 17.76
CA ARG A 596 -14.09 13.09 17.48
C ARG A 596 -13.00 12.55 16.56
N THR A 597 -13.35 12.33 15.29
CA THR A 597 -12.35 11.97 14.30
C THR A 597 -11.65 13.24 13.82
N VAL A 598 -10.35 13.27 14.10
CA VAL A 598 -9.33 14.03 13.37
C VAL A 598 -9.58 13.87 11.87
N ALA A 599 -9.30 14.92 11.09
CA ALA A 599 -9.28 14.84 9.63
C ALA A 599 -8.34 13.69 9.22
N VAL A 600 -8.91 12.57 8.80
CA VAL A 600 -8.17 11.48 8.16
C VAL A 600 -8.28 11.70 6.65
N ASP A 601 -7.11 11.60 6.03
CA ASP A 601 -6.81 11.53 4.61
C ASP A 601 -7.93 10.85 3.78
N PRO A 602 -8.34 11.40 2.61
CA PRO A 602 -9.32 10.76 1.71
C PRO A 602 -8.93 9.36 1.17
N ASP A 603 -7.80 8.79 1.61
CA ASP A 603 -7.28 7.51 1.13
C ASP A 603 -7.74 6.24 1.90
N GLU A 604 -8.51 6.27 3.01
CA GLU A 604 -9.22 5.09 3.59
C GLU A 604 -9.95 5.46 4.93
N ILE A 605 -11.21 5.07 5.24
CA ILE A 605 -11.73 3.71 5.59
C ILE A 605 -13.29 3.69 5.60
N PRO A 606 -13.91 2.50 5.43
CA PRO A 606 -15.25 2.28 4.88
C PRO A 606 -16.42 2.22 5.88
N LEU A 607 -17.62 2.47 5.33
CA LEU A 607 -18.92 2.11 5.90
C LEU A 607 -19.24 0.63 5.63
N GLY A 608 -19.53 -0.13 6.69
CA GLY A 608 -20.25 -1.40 6.61
C GLY A 608 -19.54 -2.61 7.20
N ALA A 609 -19.49 -2.70 8.53
CA ALA A 609 -19.44 -3.99 9.22
C ALA A 609 -20.85 -4.32 9.71
N THR A 610 -21.47 -5.32 9.08
CA THR A 610 -22.54 -6.12 9.71
C THR A 610 -21.90 -7.13 10.65
N LEU A 611 -22.41 -7.13 11.88
CA LEU A 611 -22.37 -8.22 12.86
C LEU A 611 -22.99 -9.50 12.30
#